data_AF-A0A2D8C0H8-F1
#
_entry.id   AF-A0A2D8C0H8-F1
#
_cell.length_a   1.000
_cell.length_b   1.000
_cell.length_c   1.000
_cell.angle_alpha   90.00
_cell.angle_beta   90.00
_cell.angle_gamma   90.00
#
_symmetry.space_group_name_H-M   'P 1'
#
loop_
_entity.id
_entity.type
_entity.pdbx_description
1 polymer ?
#
loop_
_entity_poly.entity_id
_entity_poly.type
_entity_poly.pdbx_seq_one_letter_code
_entity_poly.pdbx_strand_id
1 'polypeptide(L)'
;MLPISLIILGGILLISGIVLLVKSKSIKNESLTQAIAAVKADGILTPKEEKLILEIAKIEGKDGNATIAKIRRDLEESEEDSETELIDVNQKAGLDFEKFVVQKFDKKYFKIRNWAGDKFVDGRYADTTTQPDIQLSLILRGQSYPLAVECKWRSEPNGNFIRFAKDGQLERYKAFAQQENYPVFIALGIGGKPSSPAELYILPIQELKKPILHKAGLGKYRKKIDSDFFFDQESNNLR
;
A
#
# COMPACT_ATOMS: atom_id res chain seq x y z
N MET A 1 -30.12 30.86 3.43
CA MET A 1 -29.97 29.41 3.12
C MET A 1 -29.39 28.66 4.32
N LEU A 2 -30.11 28.64 5.45
CA LEU A 2 -29.65 28.04 6.72
C LEU A 2 -30.63 27.09 7.44
N PRO A 3 -31.83 26.71 6.93
CA PRO A 3 -32.68 25.76 7.68
C PRO A 3 -32.48 24.28 7.33
N ILE A 4 -31.78 23.94 6.24
CA ILE A 4 -31.70 22.54 5.74
C ILE A 4 -30.64 21.72 6.49
N SER A 5 -29.53 22.33 6.94
CA SER A 5 -28.47 21.60 7.67
C SER A 5 -28.87 21.19 9.09
N LEU A 6 -29.80 21.89 9.74
CA LEU A 6 -30.27 21.49 11.08
C LEU A 6 -31.18 20.25 11.04
N ILE A 7 -31.92 20.05 9.95
CA ILE A 7 -32.83 18.90 9.80
C ILE A 7 -32.04 17.60 9.54
N ILE A 8 -30.94 17.69 8.78
CA ILE A 8 -30.06 16.54 8.51
C ILE A 8 -29.31 16.12 9.79
N LEU A 9 -28.84 17.08 10.59
CA LEU A 9 -28.17 16.79 11.87
C LEU A 9 -29.14 16.23 12.92
N GLY A 10 -30.39 16.72 12.93
CA GLY A 10 -31.47 16.16 13.76
C GLY A 10 -31.83 14.72 13.37
N GLY A 11 -31.86 14.39 12.08
CA GLY A 11 -32.10 13.03 11.59
C GLY A 11 -31.00 12.04 11.99
N ILE A 12 -29.73 12.44 11.93
CA ILE A 12 -28.59 11.59 12.31
C ILE A 12 -28.59 11.33 13.83
N LEU A 13 -28.95 12.32 14.66
CA LEU A 13 -29.08 12.16 16.11
C LEU A 13 -30.29 11.30 16.52
N LEU A 14 -31.36 11.31 15.73
CA LEU A 14 -32.54 10.49 15.97
C LEU A 14 -32.29 9.02 15.57
N ILE A 15 -31.54 8.78 14.49
CA ILE A 15 -31.08 7.43 14.11
C ILE A 15 -30.09 6.88 15.14
N SER A 16 -29.10 7.66 15.58
CA SER A 16 -28.15 7.20 16.61
C SER A 16 -28.84 6.98 17.97
N GLY A 17 -29.83 7.81 18.32
CA GLY A 17 -30.68 7.63 19.48
C GLY A 17 -31.51 6.34 19.42
N ILE A 18 -32.14 6.03 18.28
CA ILE A 18 -32.87 4.77 18.06
C ILE A 18 -31.92 3.57 18.09
N VAL A 19 -30.73 3.66 17.49
CA VAL A 19 -29.71 2.59 17.53
C VAL A 19 -29.26 2.33 18.97
N LEU A 20 -29.04 3.37 19.79
CA LEU A 20 -28.69 3.24 21.20
C LEU A 20 -29.85 2.68 22.05
N LEU A 21 -31.10 3.02 21.73
CA LEU A 21 -32.30 2.52 22.41
C LEU A 21 -32.61 1.05 22.04
N VAL A 22 -32.30 0.65 20.80
CA VAL A 22 -32.30 -0.77 20.36
C VAL A 22 -31.19 -1.56 21.07
N LYS A 23 -29.99 -0.96 21.22
CA LYS A 23 -28.87 -1.54 21.97
C LYS A 23 -29.18 -1.76 23.46
N SER A 24 -30.13 -1.02 24.03
CA SER A 24 -30.54 -1.16 25.44
C SER A 24 -31.70 -2.15 25.67
N LYS A 25 -32.43 -2.56 24.62
CA LYS A 25 -33.70 -3.32 24.78
C LYS A 25 -33.65 -4.78 24.28
N SER A 26 -32.53 -5.26 23.74
CA SER A 26 -32.44 -6.59 23.12
C SER A 26 -31.32 -7.48 23.67
N ILE A 27 -31.27 -7.70 25.00
CA ILE A 27 -30.37 -8.70 25.60
C ILE A 27 -31.11 -10.01 25.94
N LYS A 28 -32.41 -10.14 25.60
CA LYS A 28 -33.22 -11.32 25.99
C LYS A 28 -33.63 -12.27 24.86
N ASN A 29 -33.18 -12.08 23.61
CA ASN A 29 -33.63 -12.93 22.49
C ASN A 29 -32.63 -13.04 21.32
N GLU A 30 -31.33 -12.97 21.59
CA GLU A 30 -30.30 -13.14 20.55
C GLU A 30 -30.05 -14.65 20.31
N SER A 31 -30.28 -15.10 19.06
CA SER A 31 -30.01 -16.49 18.67
C SER A 31 -28.54 -16.72 18.39
N LEU A 32 -28.05 -17.95 18.58
CA LEU A 32 -26.64 -18.30 18.34
C LEU A 32 -26.19 -17.92 16.93
N THR A 33 -27.05 -18.13 15.94
CA THR A 33 -26.76 -17.78 14.53
C THR A 33 -26.54 -16.28 14.34
N GLN A 34 -27.30 -15.42 15.03
CA GLN A 34 -27.14 -13.97 14.95
C GLN A 34 -25.85 -13.51 15.62
N ALA A 35 -25.52 -14.06 16.80
CA ALA A 35 -24.27 -13.78 17.49
C ALA A 35 -23.05 -14.19 16.63
N ILE A 36 -23.11 -15.35 15.97
CA ILE A 36 -22.06 -15.80 15.05
C ILE A 36 -21.95 -14.88 13.83
N ALA A 37 -23.08 -14.48 13.23
CA ALA A 37 -23.09 -13.59 12.07
C ALA A 37 -22.50 -12.21 12.40
N ALA A 38 -22.77 -11.69 13.61
CA ALA A 38 -22.19 -10.44 14.09
C ALA A 38 -20.66 -10.54 14.24
N VAL A 39 -20.16 -11.62 14.85
CA VAL A 39 -18.70 -11.86 14.98
C VAL A 39 -18.03 -12.02 13.61
N LYS A 40 -18.66 -12.74 12.68
CA LYS A 40 -18.13 -12.88 11.32
C LYS A 40 -18.11 -11.56 10.55
N ALA A 41 -19.09 -10.68 10.78
CA ALA A 41 -19.13 -9.36 10.16
C ALA A 41 -18.11 -8.38 10.77
N ASP A 42 -17.81 -8.52 12.08
CA ASP A 42 -16.79 -7.73 12.77
C ASP A 42 -15.36 -8.25 12.52
N GLY A 43 -15.24 -9.51 12.09
CA GLY A 43 -13.95 -10.15 11.75
C GLY A 43 -13.10 -10.51 12.97
N ILE A 44 -13.56 -10.23 14.19
CA ILE A 44 -12.82 -10.47 15.43
C ILE A 44 -13.75 -11.13 16.45
N LEU A 45 -13.28 -12.18 17.12
CA LEU A 45 -13.96 -12.77 18.26
C LEU A 45 -13.36 -12.23 19.57
N THR A 46 -14.08 -11.34 20.26
CA THR A 46 -13.62 -10.79 21.55
C THR A 46 -13.96 -11.72 22.73
N PRO A 47 -13.27 -11.58 23.89
CA PRO A 47 -13.59 -12.37 25.09
C PRO A 47 -15.03 -12.21 25.61
N LYS A 48 -15.66 -11.06 25.33
CA LYS A 48 -17.06 -10.80 25.72
C LYS A 48 -18.03 -11.56 24.81
N GLU A 49 -17.77 -11.56 23.51
CA GLU A 49 -18.58 -12.30 22.53
C GLU A 49 -18.40 -13.80 22.67
N GLU A 50 -17.17 -14.26 22.95
CA GLU A 50 -16.90 -15.66 23.27
C GLU A 50 -17.73 -16.14 24.46
N LYS A 51 -17.75 -15.36 25.55
CA LYS A 51 -18.57 -15.68 26.74
C LYS A 51 -20.06 -15.70 26.41
N LEU A 52 -20.54 -14.74 25.62
CA LEU A 52 -21.93 -14.65 25.18
C LEU A 52 -22.33 -15.85 24.31
N ILE A 53 -21.48 -16.22 23.34
CA ILE A 53 -21.68 -17.36 22.45
C ILE A 53 -21.71 -18.68 23.24
N LEU A 54 -20.84 -18.85 24.23
CA LEU A 54 -20.85 -20.01 25.12
C LEU A 54 -22.16 -20.10 25.93
N GLU A 55 -22.66 -18.96 26.42
CA GLU A 55 -23.91 -18.88 27.19
C GLU A 55 -25.13 -19.20 26.32
N ILE A 56 -25.21 -18.62 25.12
CA ILE A 56 -26.29 -18.88 24.15
C ILE A 56 -26.23 -20.32 23.64
N ALA A 57 -25.05 -20.85 23.31
CA ALA A 57 -24.89 -22.24 22.87
C ALA A 57 -25.35 -23.23 23.94
N LYS A 58 -25.06 -22.96 25.22
CA LYS A 58 -25.54 -23.77 26.35
C LYS A 58 -27.06 -23.73 26.48
N ILE A 59 -27.69 -22.57 26.29
CA ILE A 59 -29.15 -22.43 26.31
C ILE A 59 -29.81 -23.18 25.15
N GLU A 60 -29.18 -23.15 23.96
CA GLU A 60 -29.65 -23.86 22.76
C GLU A 60 -29.29 -25.35 22.72
N GLY A 61 -28.62 -25.89 23.76
CA GLY A 61 -28.23 -27.30 23.82
C GLY A 61 -27.14 -27.71 22.82
N LYS A 62 -26.32 -26.76 22.37
CA LYS A 62 -25.21 -26.97 21.42
C LYS A 62 -23.86 -26.97 22.13
N ASP A 63 -22.87 -27.59 21.49
CA ASP A 63 -21.49 -27.55 21.95
C ASP A 63 -20.87 -26.17 21.66
N GLY A 64 -20.80 -25.34 22.71
CA GLY A 64 -20.22 -24.00 22.65
C GLY A 64 -18.73 -24.02 22.29
N ASN A 65 -17.96 -25.00 22.76
CA ASN A 65 -16.52 -25.07 22.48
C ASN A 65 -16.27 -25.42 21.01
N ALA A 66 -17.02 -26.39 20.46
CA ALA A 66 -16.94 -26.72 19.04
C ALA A 66 -17.37 -25.54 18.14
N THR A 67 -18.37 -24.76 18.61
CA THR A 67 -18.83 -23.55 17.91
C THR A 67 -17.74 -22.47 17.88
N ILE A 68 -17.11 -22.18 19.01
CA ILE A 68 -15.99 -21.22 19.10
C ILE A 68 -14.82 -21.67 18.22
N ALA A 69 -14.46 -22.95 18.25
CA ALA A 69 -13.38 -23.49 17.42
C ALA A 69 -13.66 -23.33 15.92
N LYS A 70 -14.92 -23.49 15.50
CA LYS A 70 -15.32 -23.24 14.11
C LYS A 70 -15.24 -21.76 13.74
N ILE A 71 -15.72 -20.86 14.61
CA ILE A 71 -15.64 -19.41 14.35
C ILE A 71 -14.18 -18.97 14.20
N ARG A 72 -13.29 -19.42 15.10
CA ARG A 72 -11.86 -19.09 15.02
C ARG A 72 -11.25 -19.57 13.69
N ARG A 73 -11.52 -20.80 13.27
CA ARG A 73 -11.07 -21.33 11.98
C ARG A 73 -11.61 -20.52 10.80
N ASP A 74 -12.90 -20.21 10.80
CA ASP A 74 -13.53 -19.43 9.73
C ASP A 74 -12.96 -18.00 9.67
N LEU A 75 -12.55 -17.41 10.81
CA LEU A 75 -11.89 -16.11 10.87
C LEU A 75 -10.44 -16.18 10.36
N GLU A 76 -9.66 -17.19 10.79
CA GLU A 76 -8.29 -17.42 10.32
C GLU A 76 -8.23 -17.65 8.80
N GLU A 77 -9.12 -18.48 8.25
CA GLU A 77 -9.23 -18.74 6.80
C GLU A 77 -9.59 -17.45 6.03
N SER A 78 -10.47 -16.60 6.60
CA SER A 78 -10.82 -15.31 5.99
C SER A 78 -9.71 -14.25 6.06
N GLU A 79 -8.91 -14.26 7.12
CA GLU A 79 -7.73 -13.40 7.24
C GLU A 79 -6.66 -13.82 6.23
N GLU A 80 -6.37 -15.12 6.10
CA GLU A 80 -5.41 -15.66 5.14
C GLU A 80 -5.78 -15.33 3.68
N ASP A 81 -7.07 -15.48 3.32
CA ASP A 81 -7.58 -15.11 1.99
C ASP A 81 -7.42 -13.59 1.76
N SER A 82 -7.79 -12.76 2.74
CA SER A 82 -7.68 -11.31 2.64
C SER A 82 -6.23 -10.83 2.53
N GLU A 83 -5.30 -11.42 3.29
CA GLU A 83 -3.87 -11.09 3.23
C GLU A 83 -3.27 -11.51 1.89
N THR A 84 -3.61 -12.71 1.41
CA THR A 84 -3.14 -13.22 0.11
C THR A 84 -3.64 -12.33 -1.03
N GLU A 85 -4.93 -11.96 -1.03
CA GLU A 85 -5.50 -11.02 -2.00
C GLU A 85 -4.85 -9.64 -1.91
N LEU A 86 -4.64 -9.10 -0.70
CA LEU A 86 -3.98 -7.81 -0.51
C LEU A 86 -2.52 -7.84 -0.97
N ILE A 87 -1.81 -8.95 -0.78
CA ILE A 87 -0.44 -9.14 -1.26
C ILE A 87 -0.43 -9.14 -2.80
N ASP A 88 -1.30 -9.92 -3.45
CA ASP A 88 -1.38 -10.00 -4.91
C ASP A 88 -1.76 -8.64 -5.54
N VAL A 89 -2.73 -7.94 -4.94
CA VAL A 89 -3.13 -6.58 -5.37
C VAL A 89 -1.97 -5.60 -5.27
N ASN A 90 -1.21 -5.63 -4.16
CA ASN A 90 -0.05 -4.75 -3.98
C ASN A 90 1.11 -5.08 -4.93
N GLN A 91 1.39 -6.36 -5.15
CA GLN A 91 2.40 -6.80 -6.11
C GLN A 91 2.03 -6.37 -7.53
N LYS A 92 0.77 -6.58 -7.93
CA LYS A 92 0.25 -6.12 -9.21
C LYS A 92 0.34 -4.61 -9.36
N ALA A 93 0.01 -3.84 -8.32
CA ALA A 93 0.11 -2.39 -8.33
C ALA A 93 1.56 -1.91 -8.49
N GLY A 94 2.52 -2.55 -7.80
CA GLY A 94 3.95 -2.27 -7.97
C GLY A 94 4.40 -2.48 -9.43
N LEU A 95 4.11 -3.65 -9.98
CA LEU A 95 4.48 -4.01 -11.35
C LEU A 95 3.84 -3.10 -12.40
N ASP A 96 2.57 -2.72 -12.23
CA ASP A 96 1.88 -1.82 -13.15
C ASP A 96 2.50 -0.41 -13.13
N PHE A 97 2.98 0.05 -11.97
CA PHE A 97 3.71 1.32 -11.87
C PHE A 97 5.13 1.23 -12.46
N GLU A 98 5.85 0.13 -12.25
CA GLU A 98 7.15 -0.10 -12.89
C GLU A 98 7.04 -0.06 -14.41
N LYS A 99 6.04 -0.73 -14.98
CA LYS A 99 5.76 -0.68 -16.44
C LYS A 99 5.50 0.75 -16.90
N PHE A 100 4.72 1.53 -16.15
CA PHE A 100 4.48 2.94 -16.44
C PHE A 100 5.80 3.74 -16.46
N VAL A 101 6.68 3.52 -15.47
CA VAL A 101 7.99 4.19 -15.39
C VAL A 101 8.90 3.80 -16.56
N VAL A 102 8.99 2.51 -16.89
CA VAL A 102 9.78 2.01 -18.03
C VAL A 102 9.36 2.70 -19.33
N GLN A 103 8.05 2.87 -19.54
CA GLN A 103 7.52 3.51 -20.74
C GLN A 103 7.88 4.99 -20.88
N LYS A 104 8.33 5.66 -19.80
CA LYS A 104 8.83 7.05 -19.85
C LYS A 104 10.24 7.16 -20.40
N PHE A 105 10.97 6.05 -20.55
CA PHE A 105 12.29 6.05 -21.16
C PHE A 105 12.19 5.69 -22.64
N ASP A 106 12.59 6.59 -23.53
CA ASP A 106 12.61 6.32 -24.96
C ASP A 106 13.58 5.16 -25.27
N LYS A 107 13.02 4.03 -25.71
CA LYS A 107 13.74 2.81 -26.09
C LYS A 107 14.82 3.01 -27.14
N LYS A 108 14.78 4.11 -27.91
CA LYS A 108 15.84 4.47 -28.86
C LYS A 108 17.15 4.80 -28.15
N TYR A 109 17.06 5.44 -26.98
CA TYR A 109 18.23 5.93 -26.24
C TYR A 109 18.49 5.12 -24.98
N PHE A 110 17.47 4.51 -24.38
CA PHE A 110 17.63 3.78 -23.12
C PHE A 110 17.59 2.26 -23.33
N LYS A 111 18.56 1.57 -22.72
CA LYS A 111 18.60 0.10 -22.62
C LYS A 111 18.38 -0.32 -21.17
N ILE A 112 17.45 -1.24 -20.93
CA ILE A 112 17.27 -1.89 -19.63
C ILE A 112 18.44 -2.86 -19.43
N ARG A 113 19.17 -2.71 -18.32
CA ARG A 113 20.25 -3.61 -17.88
C ARG A 113 19.73 -4.66 -16.90
N ASN A 114 18.88 -4.23 -15.99
CA ASN A 114 18.23 -5.07 -15.01
C ASN A 114 16.81 -4.55 -14.76
N TRP A 115 15.89 -5.47 -14.55
CA TRP A 115 14.56 -5.19 -14.04
C TRP A 115 14.34 -6.18 -12.91
N ALA A 116 14.69 -5.74 -11.70
CA ALA A 116 14.59 -6.54 -10.51
C ALA A 116 13.12 -6.86 -10.23
N GLY A 117 12.88 -8.06 -9.73
CA GLY A 117 11.61 -8.43 -9.15
C GLY A 117 11.87 -9.12 -7.81
N ASP A 118 10.87 -9.08 -6.93
CA ASP A 118 10.90 -9.79 -5.65
C ASP A 118 10.79 -11.29 -5.89
N LYS A 119 11.92 -11.92 -6.25
CA LYS A 119 12.05 -13.37 -6.37
C LYS A 119 12.56 -13.92 -5.05
N PHE A 120 11.70 -14.66 -4.35
CA PHE A 120 12.07 -15.38 -3.14
C PHE A 120 11.43 -16.76 -3.10
N VAL A 121 12.10 -17.70 -2.43
CA VAL A 121 11.59 -19.04 -2.09
C VAL A 121 12.09 -19.36 -0.69
N ASP A 122 11.18 -19.78 0.21
CA ASP A 122 11.50 -20.24 1.56
C ASP A 122 12.41 -19.26 2.35
N GLY A 123 12.12 -17.96 2.28
CA GLY A 123 12.89 -16.91 2.95
C GLY A 123 14.27 -16.63 2.35
N ARG A 124 14.61 -17.24 1.21
CA ARG A 124 15.80 -16.93 0.42
C ARG A 124 15.45 -15.88 -0.62
N TYR A 125 16.09 -14.74 -0.53
CA TYR A 125 15.92 -13.63 -1.45
C TYR A 125 17.09 -13.59 -2.43
N ALA A 126 16.83 -13.21 -3.67
CA ALA A 126 17.91 -12.85 -4.57
C ALA A 126 18.63 -11.59 -4.06
N ASP A 127 19.94 -11.47 -4.24
CA ASP A 127 20.68 -10.25 -3.86
C ASP A 127 20.08 -9.00 -4.53
N THR A 128 19.55 -9.17 -5.75
CA THR A 128 18.86 -8.14 -6.53
C THR A 128 17.60 -7.60 -5.87
N THR A 129 16.96 -8.33 -4.95
CA THR A 129 15.79 -7.87 -4.18
C THR A 129 16.11 -6.64 -3.32
N THR A 130 17.39 -6.39 -3.04
CA THR A 130 17.81 -5.21 -2.27
C THR A 130 18.22 -4.01 -3.14
N GLN A 131 18.32 -4.21 -4.46
CA GLN A 131 18.73 -3.21 -5.43
C GLN A 131 17.52 -2.41 -5.95
N PRO A 132 17.73 -1.26 -6.62
CA PRO A 132 16.64 -0.54 -7.23
C PRO A 132 15.91 -1.36 -8.31
N ASP A 133 14.59 -1.19 -8.39
CA ASP A 133 13.70 -1.96 -9.27
C ASP A 133 14.17 -2.00 -10.74
N ILE A 134 14.63 -0.86 -11.28
CA ILE A 134 15.03 -0.75 -12.70
C ILE A 134 16.44 -0.20 -12.79
N GLN A 135 17.32 -0.88 -13.54
CA GLN A 135 18.64 -0.37 -13.90
C GLN A 135 18.71 -0.20 -15.41
N LEU A 136 19.12 0.98 -15.87
CA LEU A 136 19.08 1.42 -17.25
C LEU A 136 20.45 1.93 -17.70
N SER A 137 20.57 2.15 -19.00
CA SER A 137 21.63 2.97 -19.56
C SER A 137 21.14 3.84 -20.69
N LEU A 138 21.47 5.12 -20.59
CA LEU A 138 21.42 6.05 -21.70
C LEU A 138 22.58 5.74 -22.65
N ILE A 139 22.27 5.54 -23.93
CA ILE A 139 23.22 5.31 -25.01
C ILE A 139 23.26 6.56 -25.90
N LEU A 140 24.34 7.33 -25.81
CA LEU A 140 24.56 8.49 -26.66
C LEU A 140 25.93 8.40 -27.32
N ARG A 141 25.97 8.53 -28.65
CA ARG A 141 27.22 8.56 -29.43
C ARG A 141 28.16 7.38 -29.12
N GLY A 142 27.58 6.20 -28.88
CA GLY A 142 28.33 4.99 -28.53
C GLY A 142 28.81 4.91 -27.07
N GLN A 143 28.59 5.95 -26.26
CA GLN A 143 28.86 5.92 -24.82
C GLN A 143 27.63 5.46 -24.04
N SER A 144 27.88 4.78 -22.92
CA SER A 144 26.83 4.26 -22.03
C SER A 144 26.91 4.96 -20.67
N TYR A 145 25.81 5.56 -20.26
CA TYR A 145 25.67 6.23 -18.97
C TYR A 145 24.65 5.50 -18.12
N PRO A 146 25.08 4.74 -17.10
CA PRO A 146 24.19 3.98 -16.27
C PRO A 146 23.41 4.86 -15.29
N LEU A 147 22.20 4.41 -14.95
CA LEU A 147 21.37 4.95 -13.88
C LEU A 147 20.45 3.86 -13.34
N ALA A 148 19.90 4.06 -12.14
CA ALA A 148 18.87 3.18 -11.59
C ALA A 148 17.68 3.96 -11.02
N VAL A 149 16.51 3.31 -11.01
CA VAL A 149 15.25 3.89 -10.57
C VAL A 149 14.52 2.88 -9.69
N GLU A 150 14.26 3.30 -8.46
CA GLU A 150 13.32 2.63 -7.57
C GLU A 150 11.90 3.14 -7.85
N CYS A 151 10.94 2.23 -7.99
CA CYS A 151 9.56 2.53 -8.32
C CYS A 151 8.68 2.41 -7.07
N LYS A 152 7.99 3.50 -6.71
CA LYS A 152 7.07 3.52 -5.58
C LYS A 152 5.78 4.24 -5.94
N TRP A 153 4.67 3.50 -5.92
CA TRP A 153 3.34 4.07 -6.05
C TRP A 153 2.61 4.10 -4.71
N ARG A 154 1.78 5.13 -4.49
CA ARG A 154 0.91 5.28 -3.32
C ARG A 154 -0.49 5.69 -3.80
N SER A 155 -1.48 4.86 -3.50
CA SER A 155 -2.89 5.10 -3.88
C SER A 155 -3.38 6.45 -3.42
N GLU A 156 -3.28 6.76 -2.13
CA GLU A 156 -3.58 8.07 -1.56
C GLU A 156 -3.01 8.13 -0.15
N PRO A 157 -1.90 8.84 0.07
CA PRO A 157 -1.29 8.91 1.38
C PRO A 157 -2.11 9.80 2.32
N ASN A 158 -2.67 9.19 3.36
CA ASN A 158 -3.32 9.88 4.48
C ASN A 158 -2.30 10.78 5.21
N GLY A 159 -2.68 12.03 5.48
CA GLY A 159 -1.84 13.00 6.19
C GLY A 159 -0.85 13.75 5.28
N ASN A 160 0.12 14.42 5.92
CA ASN A 160 1.02 15.36 5.26
C ASN A 160 2.38 14.78 4.86
N PHE A 161 2.65 13.52 5.17
CA PHE A 161 3.94 12.88 4.93
C PHE A 161 3.81 11.67 4.00
N ILE A 162 4.76 11.54 3.08
CA ILE A 162 4.83 10.45 2.11
C ILE A 162 6.05 9.61 2.39
N ARG A 163 5.82 8.36 2.83
CA ARG A 163 6.88 7.37 2.97
C ARG A 163 7.09 6.64 1.64
N PHE A 164 8.27 6.79 1.07
CA PHE A 164 8.66 6.13 -0.18
C PHE A 164 9.65 4.98 0.03
N ALA A 165 10.26 4.87 1.20
CA ALA A 165 11.10 3.72 1.55
C ALA A 165 10.73 3.17 2.94
N LYS A 166 10.87 1.85 3.11
CA LYS A 166 10.86 1.20 4.42
C LYS A 166 12.19 1.49 5.13
N ASP A 167 12.26 1.13 6.41
CA ASP A 167 13.46 1.37 7.19
C ASP A 167 14.65 0.58 6.61
N GLY A 168 15.81 1.24 6.52
CA GLY A 168 17.00 0.71 5.87
C GLY A 168 16.99 0.68 4.34
N GLN A 169 15.83 0.73 3.65
CA GLN A 169 15.79 0.70 2.16
C GLN A 169 16.56 1.87 1.54
N LEU A 170 16.35 3.09 2.04
CA LEU A 170 17.05 4.27 1.50
C LEU A 170 18.58 4.15 1.62
N GLU A 171 19.06 3.60 2.73
CA GLU A 171 20.50 3.41 2.94
C GLU A 171 21.05 2.30 2.03
N ARG A 172 20.27 1.25 1.74
CA ARG A 172 20.65 0.26 0.72
C ARG A 172 20.76 0.86 -0.67
N TYR A 173 19.83 1.71 -1.08
CA TYR A 173 19.92 2.39 -2.38
C TYR A 173 21.14 3.31 -2.45
N LYS A 174 21.49 3.99 -1.35
CA LYS A 174 22.71 4.80 -1.26
C LYS A 174 23.97 3.95 -1.34
N ALA A 175 24.00 2.82 -0.65
CA ALA A 175 25.11 1.86 -0.72
C ALA A 175 25.27 1.33 -2.15
N PHE A 176 24.17 0.93 -2.80
CA PHE A 176 24.15 0.52 -4.20
C PHE A 176 24.69 1.63 -5.12
N ALA A 177 24.22 2.87 -4.96
CA ALA A 177 24.69 4.01 -5.76
C ALA A 177 26.20 4.23 -5.64
N GLN A 178 26.76 4.05 -4.44
CA GLN A 178 28.20 4.18 -4.19
C GLN A 178 28.98 3.00 -4.78
N GLN A 179 28.51 1.76 -4.58
CA GLN A 179 29.18 0.55 -5.03
C GLN A 179 29.22 0.46 -6.56
N GLU A 180 28.10 0.75 -7.22
CA GLU A 180 27.98 0.68 -8.68
C GLU A 180 28.42 1.97 -9.38
N ASN A 181 28.60 3.06 -8.63
CA ASN A 181 28.80 4.41 -9.16
C ASN A 181 27.66 4.84 -10.11
N TYR A 182 26.42 4.60 -9.69
CA TYR A 182 25.21 4.95 -10.45
C TYR A 182 24.48 6.14 -9.82
N PRO A 183 23.98 7.08 -10.62
CA PRO A 183 22.88 7.95 -10.21
C PRO A 183 21.63 7.10 -9.95
N VAL A 184 21.00 7.31 -8.80
CA VAL A 184 19.83 6.55 -8.37
C VAL A 184 18.71 7.51 -8.01
N PHE A 185 17.52 7.20 -8.50
CA PHE A 185 16.32 8.00 -8.32
C PHE A 185 15.19 7.16 -7.75
N ILE A 186 14.26 7.82 -7.05
CA ILE A 186 12.96 7.24 -6.73
C ILE A 186 11.94 7.88 -7.67
N ALA A 187 11.32 7.07 -8.52
CA ALA A 187 10.09 7.45 -9.21
C ALA A 187 8.92 7.23 -8.25
N LEU A 188 8.28 8.32 -7.84
CA LEU A 188 7.19 8.31 -6.87
C LEU A 188 5.88 8.73 -7.56
N GLY A 189 4.98 7.76 -7.72
CA GLY A 189 3.61 7.99 -8.18
C GLY A 189 2.65 8.15 -6.99
N ILE A 190 1.77 9.13 -7.03
CA ILE A 190 0.75 9.37 -5.99
C ILE A 190 -0.62 9.51 -6.65
N GLY A 191 -1.65 8.89 -6.07
CA GLY A 191 -3.02 9.01 -6.60
C GLY A 191 -3.26 8.17 -7.84
N GLY A 192 -4.50 8.19 -8.32
CA GLY A 192 -4.89 7.62 -9.61
C GLY A 192 -4.74 6.10 -9.67
N LYS A 193 -4.32 5.58 -10.83
CA LYS A 193 -3.98 4.16 -11.01
C LYS A 193 -2.46 4.02 -11.04
N PRO A 194 -1.89 2.86 -10.67
CA PRO A 194 -0.44 2.65 -10.79
C PRO A 194 0.06 2.86 -12.23
N SER A 195 -0.73 2.44 -13.23
CA SER A 195 -0.40 2.66 -14.66
C SER A 195 -0.65 4.10 -15.15
N SER A 196 -1.23 4.97 -14.33
CA SER A 196 -1.61 6.34 -14.65
C SER A 196 -1.77 7.14 -13.34
N PRO A 197 -0.67 7.42 -12.63
CA PRO A 197 -0.72 8.10 -11.34
C PRO A 197 -1.25 9.53 -11.51
N ALA A 198 -1.91 10.08 -10.49
CA ALA A 198 -2.41 11.46 -10.54
C ALA A 198 -1.28 12.49 -10.41
N GLU A 199 -0.19 12.12 -9.73
CA GLU A 199 1.01 12.92 -9.58
C GLU A 199 2.27 12.06 -9.73
N LEU A 200 3.33 12.63 -10.31
CA LEU A 200 4.61 11.97 -10.51
C LEU A 200 5.76 12.84 -10.02
N TYR A 201 6.71 12.21 -9.33
CA TYR A 201 7.89 12.87 -8.79
C TYR A 201 9.14 12.03 -9.04
N ILE A 202 10.28 12.70 -9.23
CA ILE A 202 11.60 12.08 -9.41
C ILE A 202 12.53 12.61 -8.33
N LEU A 203 12.88 11.75 -7.37
CA LEU A 203 13.66 12.14 -6.20
C LEU A 203 15.08 11.57 -6.34
N PRO A 204 16.13 12.40 -6.51
CA PRO A 204 17.52 11.94 -6.46
C PRO A 204 17.87 11.50 -5.04
N ILE A 205 18.33 10.26 -4.84
CA ILE A 205 18.51 9.72 -3.48
C ILE A 205 19.56 10.47 -2.65
N GLN A 206 20.50 11.15 -3.32
CA GLN A 206 21.56 11.94 -2.69
C GLN A 206 20.99 13.17 -1.96
N GLU A 207 19.82 13.66 -2.37
CA GLU A 207 19.13 14.75 -1.68
C GLU A 207 18.28 14.26 -0.48
N LEU A 208 18.08 12.94 -0.36
CA LEU A 208 17.15 12.35 0.61
C LEU A 208 17.86 11.99 1.91
N LYS A 209 17.50 12.72 2.98
CA LYS A 209 18.00 12.45 4.34
C LYS A 209 17.17 11.42 5.10
N LYS A 210 15.90 11.23 4.73
CA LYS A 210 14.93 10.38 5.41
C LYS A 210 14.10 9.61 4.38
N PRO A 211 13.59 8.41 4.72
CA PRO A 211 12.74 7.60 3.82
C PRO A 211 11.29 8.14 3.67
N ILE A 212 11.05 9.35 4.18
CA ILE A 212 9.76 10.01 4.27
C ILE A 212 9.95 11.52 4.06
N LEU A 213 9.04 12.15 3.32
CA LEU A 213 9.04 13.60 3.10
C LEU A 213 7.67 14.21 3.34
N HIS A 214 7.65 15.47 3.76
CA HIS A 214 6.41 16.25 3.81
C HIS A 214 5.93 16.58 2.38
N LYS A 215 4.62 16.51 2.11
CA LYS A 215 4.01 16.77 0.79
C LYS A 215 4.45 18.11 0.19
N ALA A 216 4.50 19.15 1.01
CA ALA A 216 4.97 20.48 0.57
C ALA A 216 6.43 20.48 0.05
N GLY A 217 7.27 19.55 0.51
CA GLY A 217 8.66 19.42 0.05
C GLY A 217 8.81 18.66 -1.28
N LEU A 218 7.75 18.01 -1.78
CA LEU A 218 7.81 17.25 -3.03
C LEU A 218 7.77 18.13 -4.28
N GLY A 219 7.27 19.38 -4.16
CA GLY A 219 7.03 20.25 -5.31
C GLY A 219 8.23 20.44 -6.23
N LYS A 220 9.45 20.53 -5.66
CA LYS A 220 10.69 20.67 -6.44
C LYS A 220 11.09 19.44 -7.26
N TYR A 221 10.52 18.28 -6.95
CA TYR A 221 10.77 17.01 -7.63
C TYR A 221 9.68 16.66 -8.65
N ARG A 222 8.70 17.55 -8.85
CA ARG A 222 7.51 17.25 -9.67
C ARG A 222 7.90 17.05 -11.13
N LYS A 223 7.38 15.96 -11.70
CA LYS A 223 7.49 15.61 -13.12
C LYS A 223 6.11 15.67 -13.76
N LYS A 224 6.03 16.23 -14.97
CA LYS A 224 4.79 16.17 -15.75
C LYS A 224 4.55 14.73 -16.20
N ILE A 225 3.37 14.21 -15.92
CA ILE A 225 3.00 12.81 -16.20
C ILE A 225 3.15 12.50 -17.69
N ASP A 226 2.72 13.39 -18.58
CA ASP A 226 2.74 13.14 -20.02
C ASP A 226 4.12 13.35 -20.67
N SER A 227 5.15 13.68 -19.88
CA SER A 227 6.50 13.89 -20.41
C SER A 227 7.41 12.70 -20.15
N ASP A 228 8.21 12.36 -21.16
CA ASP A 228 9.25 11.35 -21.07
C ASP A 228 10.37 11.79 -20.13
N PHE A 229 11.11 10.82 -19.62
CA PHE A 229 12.26 11.05 -18.76
C PHE A 229 13.49 11.36 -19.59
N PHE A 230 14.18 12.42 -19.20
CA PHE A 230 15.45 12.82 -19.80
C PHE A 230 16.55 12.72 -18.76
N PHE A 231 17.54 11.86 -19.01
CA PHE A 231 18.71 11.76 -18.17
C PHE A 231 19.81 12.68 -18.70
N ASP A 232 20.15 13.69 -17.91
CA ASP A 232 21.29 14.58 -18.14
C ASP A 232 22.54 13.94 -17.53
N GLN A 233 23.36 13.35 -18.40
CA GLN A 233 24.59 12.65 -18.02
C GLN A 233 25.70 13.56 -17.50
N GLU A 234 25.65 14.87 -17.79
CA GLU A 234 26.66 15.81 -17.30
C GLU A 234 26.37 16.21 -15.86
N SER A 235 25.10 16.46 -15.54
CA SER A 235 24.67 16.83 -14.19
C SER A 235 24.16 15.65 -13.34
N ASN A 236 24.13 14.44 -13.89
CA ASN A 236 23.56 13.24 -13.27
C ASN A 236 22.13 13.45 -12.74
N ASN A 237 21.30 14.17 -13.51
CA ASN A 237 19.92 14.49 -13.14
C ASN A 237 18.92 13.81 -14.08
N LEU A 238 17.84 13.30 -13.52
CA LEU A 238 16.71 12.75 -14.26
C LEU A 238 15.55 13.76 -14.24
N ARG A 239 15.12 14.23 -15.42
CA ARG A 239 14.17 15.35 -15.60
C ARG A 239 12.94 14.98 -16.39
#